data_AF-A0A380X6P9-F1
#
_entry.id   AF-A0A380X6P9-F1
#
_cell.length_a   1.000
_cell.length_b   1.000
_cell.length_c   1.000
_cell.angle_alpha   90.00
_cell.angle_beta   90.00
_cell.angle_gamma   90.00
#
_symmetry.space_group_name_H-M   'P 1'
#
loop_
_entity.id
_entity.type
_entity.pdbx_description
1 polymer ?
#
loop_
_entity_poly.entity_id
_entity_poly.type
_entity_poly.pdbx_seq_one_letter_code
_entity_poly.pdbx_strand_id
1 'polypeptide(L)'
;MQLKFIDDDVRFINYSTLHPRYDMQFLLNEVHKLISESKDSSPLICGVGLGGYWAERIGFLCGIKQAIFNPNLFPYENMQGRIDRPEEYQDIATKCVENFRVKNQGNCLVFLSTQDEVLDSQRSANVLSPFYEIVWDDNEGHKFKKISQHLQQIKAFKTA
;
A
#
# COMPACT_ATOMS: atom_id res chain seq x y z
N MET A 1 -15.19 7.36 0.50
CA MET A 1 -16.45 7.55 1.26
C MET A 1 -16.79 6.35 2.12
N GLN A 2 -16.63 5.09 1.65
CA GLN A 2 -16.95 3.87 2.43
C GLN A 2 -16.17 3.70 3.75
N LEU A 3 -14.85 3.94 3.78
CA LEU A 3 -14.03 3.75 4.99
C LEU A 3 -14.42 4.65 6.16
N LYS A 4 -14.83 5.89 5.87
CA LYS A 4 -15.25 6.88 6.88
C LYS A 4 -16.53 6.49 7.62
N PHE A 5 -17.31 5.55 7.09
CA PHE A 5 -18.49 5.03 7.79
C PHE A 5 -18.12 3.94 8.82
N ILE A 6 -16.85 3.54 8.90
CA ILE A 6 -16.41 2.33 9.58
C ILE A 6 -15.28 2.61 10.57
N ASP A 7 -14.53 3.69 10.37
CA ASP A 7 -13.62 4.27 11.35
C ASP A 7 -13.71 5.80 11.29
N ASP A 8 -13.88 6.42 12.46
CA ASP A 8 -14.09 7.86 12.59
C ASP A 8 -12.79 8.66 12.38
N ASP A 9 -11.61 8.04 12.52
CA ASP A 9 -10.28 8.65 12.29
C ASP A 9 -9.66 8.21 10.95
N VAL A 10 -10.48 8.18 9.88
CA VAL A 10 -9.98 7.95 8.52
C VAL A 10 -9.44 9.24 7.91
N ARG A 11 -8.13 9.26 7.69
CA ARG A 11 -7.40 10.37 7.09
C ARG A 11 -6.98 10.03 5.66
N PHE A 12 -7.21 10.96 4.73
CA PHE A 12 -6.85 10.80 3.32
C PHE A 12 -5.54 11.52 3.02
N ILE A 13 -4.70 10.87 2.22
CA ILE A 13 -3.45 11.42 1.74
C ILE A 13 -3.47 11.41 0.22
N ASN A 14 -3.29 12.58 -0.39
CA ASN A 14 -3.23 12.74 -1.83
C ASN A 14 -1.81 13.13 -2.22
N TYR A 15 -1.31 12.57 -3.32
CA TYR A 15 0.03 12.84 -3.85
C TYR A 15 -0.05 12.99 -5.37
N SER A 16 1.00 13.51 -6.00
CA SER A 16 0.95 13.94 -7.40
C SER A 16 0.83 12.78 -8.38
N THR A 17 1.40 11.61 -8.03
CA THR A 17 1.65 10.43 -8.89
C THR A 17 2.65 10.66 -10.02
N LEU A 18 2.90 11.91 -10.39
CA LEU A 18 3.72 12.34 -11.52
C LEU A 18 5.22 12.35 -11.19
N HIS A 19 5.57 12.65 -9.93
CA HIS A 19 6.95 12.90 -9.50
C HIS A 19 7.33 11.96 -8.34
N PRO A 20 7.82 10.74 -8.61
CA PRO A 20 7.98 9.69 -7.60
C PRO A 20 8.86 10.08 -6.40
N ARG A 21 9.97 10.79 -6.64
CA ARG A 21 10.85 11.25 -5.53
C ARG A 21 10.17 12.29 -4.65
N TYR A 22 9.46 13.24 -5.25
CA TYR A 22 8.71 14.25 -4.50
C TYR A 22 7.57 13.59 -3.72
N ASP A 23 6.83 12.69 -4.36
CA ASP A 23 5.74 11.93 -3.75
C ASP A 23 6.24 11.13 -2.55
N MET A 24 7.38 10.43 -2.66
CA MET A 24 7.97 9.70 -1.53
C MET A 24 8.23 10.62 -0.32
N GLN A 25 8.90 11.75 -0.55
CA GLN A 25 9.24 12.68 0.52
C GLN A 25 8.00 13.32 1.15
N PHE A 26 7.03 13.70 0.30
CA PHE A 26 5.76 14.25 0.73
C PHE A 26 4.98 13.24 1.58
N LEU A 27 4.81 12.02 1.07
CA LEU A 27 4.05 10.96 1.75
C LEU A 27 4.69 10.59 3.08
N LEU A 28 6.02 10.49 3.15
CA LEU A 28 6.72 10.20 4.40
C LEU A 28 6.44 11.27 5.46
N ASN A 29 6.57 12.55 5.09
CA ASN A 29 6.34 13.67 6.00
C ASN A 29 4.88 13.74 6.45
N GLU A 30 3.93 13.58 5.52
CA GLU A 30 2.51 13.69 5.81
C GLU A 30 2.04 12.52 6.69
N VAL A 31 2.43 11.27 6.37
CA VAL A 31 2.09 10.10 7.20
C VAL A 31 2.68 10.25 8.60
N HIS A 32 3.95 10.65 8.72
CA HIS A 32 4.58 10.85 10.03
C HIS A 32 3.85 11.91 10.87
N LYS A 33 3.47 13.03 10.26
CA LYS A 33 2.66 14.06 10.92
C LYS A 33 1.31 13.50 11.38
N LEU A 34 0.59 12.81 10.51
CA LEU A 34 -0.73 12.26 10.84
C LEU A 34 -0.68 11.22 11.97
N ILE A 35 0.37 10.39 12.01
CA ILE A 35 0.62 9.47 13.12
C ILE A 35 0.83 10.24 14.43
N SER A 36 1.66 11.28 14.41
CA SER A 36 1.95 12.09 15.61
C SER A 36 0.74 12.84 16.16
N GLU A 37 -0.24 13.14 15.31
CA GLU A 37 -1.50 13.81 15.65
C GLU A 37 -2.65 12.82 15.92
N SER A 38 -2.43 11.51 15.76
CA SER A 38 -3.44 10.50 16.01
C SER A 38 -3.47 10.12 17.49
N LYS A 39 -4.68 9.82 17.98
CA LYS A 39 -4.89 9.22 19.29
C LYS A 39 -4.92 7.69 19.22
N ASP A 40 -4.91 7.13 18.01
CA ASP A 40 -4.82 5.71 17.78
C ASP A 40 -3.41 5.22 18.13
N SER A 41 -3.33 4.21 18.99
CA SER A 41 -2.06 3.60 19.39
C SER A 41 -1.53 2.57 18.39
N SER A 42 -2.33 2.22 17.38
CA SER A 42 -1.96 1.25 16.34
C SER A 42 -2.48 1.69 14.97
N PRO A 43 -2.12 2.90 14.49
CA PRO A 43 -2.56 3.37 13.18
C PRO A 43 -2.04 2.42 12.09
N LEU A 44 -2.81 2.30 11.01
CA LEU A 44 -2.49 1.47 9.85
C LEU A 44 -2.67 2.29 8.58
N ILE A 45 -1.77 2.11 7.61
CA ILE A 45 -1.87 2.72 6.29
C ILE A 45 -2.51 1.74 5.30
N CYS A 46 -3.41 2.26 4.45
CA CYS A 46 -4.10 1.47 3.44
C CYS A 46 -3.92 2.08 2.05
N GLY A 47 -3.68 1.24 1.03
CA GLY A 47 -3.47 1.70 -0.34
C GLY A 47 -3.88 0.70 -1.41
N VAL A 48 -4.38 1.20 -2.54
CA VAL A 48 -4.80 0.40 -3.71
C VAL A 48 -3.92 0.73 -4.92
N GLY A 49 -3.51 -0.26 -5.72
CA GLY A 49 -2.73 -0.02 -6.93
C GLY A 49 -1.39 0.63 -6.63
N LEU A 50 -1.12 1.80 -7.23
CA LEU A 50 0.06 2.61 -6.90
C LEU A 50 0.05 3.09 -5.44
N GLY A 51 -1.14 3.34 -4.87
CA GLY A 51 -1.26 3.63 -3.45
C GLY A 51 -0.75 2.46 -2.58
N GLY A 52 -0.92 1.21 -3.03
CA GLY A 52 -0.38 0.03 -2.35
C GLY A 52 1.15 -0.02 -2.37
N TYR A 53 1.77 0.37 -3.49
CA TYR A 53 3.24 0.48 -3.59
C TYR A 53 3.81 1.44 -2.55
N TRP A 54 3.16 2.59 -2.38
CA TRP A 54 3.57 3.59 -1.41
C TRP A 54 3.21 3.22 0.02
N ALA A 55 2.00 2.69 0.26
CA ALA A 55 1.56 2.28 1.57
C ALA A 55 2.53 1.25 2.19
N GLU A 56 2.99 0.27 1.40
CA GLU A 56 4.00 -0.69 1.82
C GLU A 56 5.28 0.00 2.35
N ARG A 57 5.88 0.87 1.53
CA ARG A 57 7.17 1.51 1.83
C ARG A 57 7.08 2.55 2.93
N ILE A 58 6.08 3.42 2.85
CA ILE A 58 5.89 4.49 3.82
C ILE A 58 5.45 3.91 5.16
N GLY A 59 4.57 2.90 5.16
CA GLY A 59 4.19 2.19 6.37
C GLY A 59 5.39 1.54 7.07
N PHE A 60 6.28 0.89 6.31
CA PHE A 60 7.53 0.37 6.84
C PHE A 60 8.41 1.48 7.45
N LEU A 61 8.64 2.59 6.71
CA LEU A 61 9.48 3.69 7.18
C LEU A 61 8.90 4.42 8.40
N CYS A 62 7.58 4.45 8.54
CA CYS A 62 6.88 5.03 9.68
C CYS A 62 6.65 4.03 10.83
N GLY A 63 7.01 2.76 10.67
CA GLY A 63 6.83 1.72 11.69
C GLY A 63 5.37 1.38 11.99
N ILE A 64 4.47 1.50 11.01
CA ILE A 64 3.04 1.20 11.16
C ILE A 64 2.61 0.06 10.25
N LYS A 65 1.61 -0.72 10.65
CA LYS A 65 1.08 -1.82 9.83
C LYS A 65 0.47 -1.31 8.52
N GLN A 66 0.41 -2.19 7.51
CA GLN A 66 -0.11 -1.84 6.19
C GLN A 66 -1.18 -2.83 5.71
N ALA A 67 -2.21 -2.32 5.03
CA ALA A 67 -3.14 -3.12 4.25
C ALA A 67 -3.09 -2.66 2.79
N ILE A 68 -2.64 -3.52 1.88
CA ILE A 68 -2.44 -3.15 0.48
C ILE A 68 -3.30 -3.99 -0.45
N PHE A 69 -3.88 -3.37 -1.47
CA PHE A 69 -4.84 -3.98 -2.39
C PHE A 69 -4.30 -3.87 -3.82
N ASN A 70 -4.17 -5.01 -4.51
CA ASN A 70 -3.62 -5.08 -5.88
C ASN A 70 -2.42 -4.13 -6.08
N PRO A 71 -1.35 -4.23 -5.26
CA PRO A 71 -0.29 -3.25 -5.28
C PRO A 71 0.44 -3.27 -6.64
N ASN A 72 0.64 -2.09 -7.24
CA ASN A 72 1.46 -1.95 -8.44
C ASN A 72 2.95 -1.98 -8.05
N LEU A 73 3.50 -3.18 -7.86
CA LEU A 73 4.89 -3.38 -7.38
C LEU A 73 5.95 -2.92 -8.39
N PHE A 74 5.59 -2.82 -9.68
CA PHE A 74 6.49 -2.52 -10.78
C PHE A 74 5.98 -1.34 -11.63
N PRO A 75 5.78 -0.15 -11.03
CA PRO A 75 5.15 0.97 -11.72
C PRO A 75 5.98 1.49 -12.89
N TYR A 76 7.30 1.26 -12.88
CA TYR A 76 8.20 1.59 -13.98
C TYR A 76 7.91 0.80 -15.28
N GLU A 77 7.21 -0.33 -15.20
CA GLU A 77 6.89 -1.18 -16.37
C GLU A 77 5.59 -0.74 -17.06
N ASN A 78 4.61 -0.23 -16.31
CA ASN A 78 3.24 -0.05 -16.79
C ASN A 78 2.71 1.40 -16.70
N MET A 79 3.49 2.33 -16.11
CA MET A 79 3.10 3.74 -16.01
C MET A 79 3.88 4.67 -16.95
N GLN A 80 4.61 4.14 -17.94
CA GLN A 80 5.31 4.95 -18.93
C GLN A 80 4.35 5.94 -19.62
N GLY A 81 4.77 7.19 -19.77
CA GLY A 81 3.94 8.28 -20.32
C GLY A 81 2.86 8.82 -19.37
N ARG A 82 2.71 8.25 -18.16
CA ARG A 82 1.86 8.80 -17.08
C ARG A 82 2.67 9.43 -15.95
N ILE A 83 3.99 9.24 -15.96
CA ILE A 83 4.95 9.74 -14.99
C ILE A 83 6.13 10.36 -15.74
N ASP A 84 6.68 11.45 -15.20
CA ASP A 84 7.72 12.22 -15.89
C ASP A 84 9.04 11.44 -16.01
N ARG A 85 9.38 10.66 -14.98
CA ARG A 85 10.64 9.93 -14.86
C ARG A 85 10.42 8.53 -14.27
N PRO A 86 9.99 7.54 -15.06
CA PRO A 86 9.71 6.17 -14.58
C PRO A 86 10.91 5.49 -13.91
N GLU A 87 12.12 5.82 -14.34
CA GLU A 87 13.38 5.35 -13.75
C GLU A 87 13.52 5.72 -12.26
N GLU A 88 12.85 6.78 -11.79
CA GLU A 88 12.87 7.15 -10.38
C GLU A 88 12.26 6.07 -9.48
N TYR A 89 11.30 5.29 -9.97
CA TYR A 89 10.77 4.16 -9.21
C TYR A 89 11.79 3.03 -9.05
N GLN A 90 12.65 2.80 -10.05
CA GLN A 90 13.74 1.83 -9.94
C GLN A 90 14.80 2.31 -8.94
N ASP A 91 15.14 3.59 -8.99
CA ASP A 91 15.99 4.24 -7.99
C ASP A 91 15.44 4.11 -6.57
N ILE A 92 14.13 4.36 -6.39
CA ILE A 92 13.48 4.21 -5.08
C ILE A 92 13.48 2.74 -4.64
N ALA A 93 13.24 1.80 -5.55
CA ALA A 93 13.22 0.38 -5.22
C ALA A 93 14.61 -0.12 -4.77
N THR A 94 15.69 0.37 -5.39
CA THR A 94 17.08 -0.01 -5.06
C THR A 94 17.62 0.73 -3.83
N LYS A 95 17.18 1.97 -3.58
CA LYS A 95 17.60 2.79 -2.44
C LYS A 95 16.75 2.61 -1.19
N CYS A 96 15.57 1.99 -1.30
CA CYS A 96 14.80 1.58 -0.14
C CYS A 96 15.66 0.60 0.68
N VAL A 97 15.50 0.63 2.01
CA VAL A 97 16.32 -0.17 2.93
C VAL A 97 16.48 -1.60 2.41
N GLU A 98 17.72 -2.07 2.29
CA GLU A 98 17.98 -3.41 1.79
C GLU A 98 17.20 -4.44 2.60
N ASN A 99 16.55 -5.36 1.87
CA ASN A 99 15.69 -6.40 2.41
C ASN A 99 14.59 -5.87 3.35
N PHE A 100 14.03 -4.69 3.08
CA PHE A 100 13.00 -4.11 3.95
C PHE A 100 11.81 -5.04 4.15
N ARG A 101 11.42 -5.85 3.17
CA ARG A 101 10.32 -6.82 3.32
C ARG A 101 10.60 -7.90 4.36
N VAL A 102 11.85 -8.35 4.46
CA VAL A 102 12.29 -9.26 5.54
C VAL A 102 12.16 -8.55 6.89
N LYS A 103 12.59 -7.28 6.96
CA LYS A 103 12.48 -6.46 8.18
C LYS A 103 11.03 -6.09 8.53
N ASN A 104 10.15 -6.08 7.54
CA ASN A 104 8.72 -5.77 7.65
C ASN A 104 7.85 -7.03 7.73
N GLN A 105 8.44 -8.21 7.86
CA GLN A 105 7.73 -9.49 7.81
C GLN A 105 6.57 -9.51 8.82
N GLY A 106 5.38 -9.91 8.36
CA GLY A 106 4.16 -9.93 9.17
C GLY A 106 3.51 -8.57 9.44
N ASN A 107 4.09 -7.44 9.01
CA ASN A 107 3.52 -6.10 9.22
C ASN A 107 2.72 -5.55 8.03
N CYS A 108 2.52 -6.36 6.98
CA CYS A 108 1.67 -6.05 5.84
C CYS A 108 0.65 -7.16 5.63
N LEU A 109 -0.60 -6.78 5.34
CA LEU A 109 -1.66 -7.67 4.86
C LEU A 109 -1.95 -7.32 3.40
N VAL A 110 -1.88 -8.32 2.51
CA VAL A 110 -1.98 -8.13 1.07
C VAL A 110 -3.28 -8.73 0.55
N PHE A 111 -4.08 -7.92 -0.12
CA PHE A 111 -5.29 -8.34 -0.79
C PHE A 111 -5.05 -8.36 -2.31
N LEU A 112 -5.25 -9.51 -2.92
CA LEU A 112 -5.08 -9.72 -4.36
C LEU A 112 -6.37 -10.20 -4.97
N SER A 113 -6.73 -9.62 -6.10
CA SER A 113 -7.91 -10.02 -6.86
C SER A 113 -7.55 -11.10 -7.88
N THR A 114 -8.40 -12.13 -8.00
CA THR A 114 -8.35 -13.10 -9.12
C THR A 114 -8.95 -12.53 -10.41
N GLN A 115 -9.60 -11.36 -10.34
CA GLN A 115 -10.19 -10.61 -11.45
C GLN A 115 -9.46 -9.29 -11.76
N ASP A 116 -8.21 -9.11 -11.31
CA ASP A 116 -7.46 -7.89 -11.63
C ASP A 116 -7.23 -7.78 -13.15
N GLU A 117 -7.86 -6.80 -13.77
CA GLU A 117 -7.82 -6.55 -15.20
C GLU A 117 -6.62 -5.69 -15.65
N VAL A 118 -5.78 -5.24 -14.71
CA VAL A 118 -4.68 -4.29 -14.93
C VAL A 118 -3.32 -4.90 -14.59
N LEU A 119 -3.22 -5.66 -13.49
CA LEU A 119 -1.99 -6.25 -12.99
C LEU A 119 -2.05 -7.77 -12.92
N ASP A 120 -0.89 -8.42 -13.06
CA ASP A 120 -0.75 -9.84 -12.77
C ASP A 120 -0.67 -10.06 -11.25
N SER A 121 -1.80 -10.40 -10.65
CA SER A 121 -1.90 -10.71 -9.22
C SER A 121 -1.02 -11.90 -8.81
N GLN A 122 -0.81 -12.89 -9.68
CA GLN A 122 0.04 -14.04 -9.36
C GLN A 122 1.51 -13.61 -9.23
N ARG A 123 1.97 -12.68 -10.08
CA ARG A 123 3.31 -12.09 -9.96
C ARG A 123 3.46 -11.36 -8.62
N SER A 124 2.46 -10.59 -8.20
CA SER A 124 2.46 -9.93 -6.89
C SER A 124 2.49 -10.93 -5.74
N ALA A 125 1.70 -12.01 -5.80
CA ALA A 125 1.69 -13.07 -4.80
C ALA A 125 3.06 -13.75 -4.67
N ASN A 126 3.71 -14.07 -5.79
CA ASN A 126 5.03 -14.70 -5.80
C ASN A 126 6.10 -13.82 -5.13
N VAL A 127 5.99 -12.49 -5.26
CA VAL A 127 6.92 -11.53 -4.67
C VAL A 127 6.65 -11.31 -3.18
N LEU A 128 5.39 -11.31 -2.75
CA LEU A 128 4.99 -10.86 -1.42
C LEU A 128 4.72 -12.00 -0.42
N SER A 129 4.28 -13.17 -0.89
CA SER A 129 3.95 -14.32 -0.02
C SER A 129 5.11 -14.84 0.86
N PRO A 130 6.40 -14.66 0.52
CA PRO A 130 7.47 -15.00 1.46
C PRO A 130 7.51 -14.12 2.72
N PHE A 131 6.86 -12.96 2.70
CA PHE A 131 6.97 -11.93 3.75
C PHE A 131 5.64 -11.63 4.45
N TYR A 132 4.53 -11.74 3.72
CA TYR A 132 3.23 -11.22 4.13
C TYR A 132 2.12 -12.24 3.90
N GLU A 133 1.04 -12.12 4.67
CA GLU A 133 -0.19 -12.86 4.44
C GLU A 133 -0.87 -12.35 3.16
N ILE A 134 -1.25 -13.30 2.29
CA ILE A 134 -2.00 -13.02 1.05
C ILE A 134 -3.45 -13.47 1.22
N VAL A 135 -4.36 -12.55 0.95
CA VAL A 135 -5.81 -12.76 0.94
C VAL A 135 -6.29 -12.63 -0.50
N TRP A 136 -6.93 -13.68 -1.01
CA TRP A 136 -7.49 -13.67 -2.35
C TRP A 136 -8.95 -13.19 -2.34
N ASP A 137 -9.29 -12.36 -3.33
CA ASP A 137 -10.64 -11.87 -3.58
C ASP A 137 -11.12 -12.30 -4.97
N ASP A 138 -12.25 -13.00 -5.01
CA ASP A 138 -12.83 -13.53 -6.24
C ASP A 138 -13.88 -12.63 -6.89
N ASN A 139 -14.12 -11.41 -6.38
CA ASN A 139 -15.24 -10.56 -6.79
C ASN A 139 -14.79 -9.17 -7.28
N GLU A 140 -13.82 -8.56 -6.61
CA GLU A 140 -13.40 -7.20 -6.87
C GLU A 140 -12.39 -7.13 -8.02
N GLY A 141 -12.45 -6.12 -8.89
CA GLY A 141 -11.42 -5.88 -9.91
C GLY A 141 -10.24 -5.05 -9.38
N HIS A 142 -9.39 -4.54 -10.27
CA HIS A 142 -8.13 -3.84 -9.93
C HIS A 142 -8.30 -2.78 -8.83
N LYS A 143 -9.34 -1.95 -8.95
CA LYS A 143 -9.57 -0.80 -8.07
C LYS A 143 -10.14 -1.14 -6.70
N PHE A 144 -10.53 -2.39 -6.42
CA PHE A 144 -11.18 -2.80 -5.17
C PHE A 144 -12.27 -1.79 -4.74
N LYS A 145 -13.34 -1.67 -5.53
CA LYS A 145 -14.41 -0.69 -5.30
C LYS A 145 -15.14 -0.90 -3.97
N LYS A 146 -15.17 -2.15 -3.46
CA LYS A 146 -15.75 -2.50 -2.16
C LYS A 146 -14.73 -3.16 -1.25
N ILE A 147 -13.80 -2.36 -0.73
CA ILE A 147 -12.90 -2.82 0.36
C ILE A 147 -13.62 -3.13 1.66
N SER A 148 -14.91 -2.74 1.80
CA SER A 148 -15.66 -2.90 3.04
C SER A 148 -15.78 -4.35 3.51
N GLN A 149 -15.77 -5.31 2.59
CA GLN A 149 -15.85 -6.74 2.94
C GLN A 149 -14.61 -7.25 3.68
N HIS A 150 -13.48 -6.57 3.52
CA HIS A 150 -12.20 -6.92 4.14
C HIS A 150 -11.96 -6.24 5.48
N LEU A 151 -12.85 -5.36 5.93
CA LEU A 151 -12.57 -4.50 7.08
C LEU A 151 -12.49 -5.22 8.41
N GLN A 152 -13.25 -6.31 8.59
CA GLN A 152 -13.12 -7.13 9.79
C GLN A 152 -11.74 -7.78 9.86
N GLN A 153 -11.21 -8.24 8.72
CA GLN A 153 -9.88 -8.83 8.65
C GLN A 153 -8.79 -7.78 8.86
N ILE A 154 -8.91 -6.60 8.23
CA ILE A 154 -7.99 -5.48 8.47
C ILE A 154 -8.00 -5.06 9.94
N LYS A 155 -9.17 -5.02 10.58
CA LYS A 155 -9.32 -4.66 11.99
C LYS A 155 -8.64 -5.68 12.89
N ALA A 156 -8.88 -6.98 12.66
CA ALA A 156 -8.22 -8.06 13.40
C ALA A 156 -6.69 -7.97 13.25
N PHE A 157 -6.22 -7.79 12.01
CA PHE A 157 -4.80 -7.62 11.71
C PHE A 157 -4.19 -6.39 12.39
N LYS A 158 -4.87 -5.25 12.38
CA LYS A 158 -4.43 -4.01 13.04
C LYS A 158 -4.16 -4.24 14.54
N THR A 159 -5.05 -4.98 15.21
CA THR A 159 -5.00 -5.20 16.67
C THR A 159 -4.21 -6.42 17.16
N ALA A 160 -3.79 -7.31 16.26
CA ALA A 160 -3.02 -8.51 16.60
C ALA A 160 -1.59 -8.18 17.07
#